data_AF-A0A1M7Y4Z5-F1
#
_entry.id   AF-A0A1M7Y4Z5-F1
#
_cell.length_a   1.000
_cell.length_b   1.000
_cell.length_c   1.000
_cell.angle_alpha   90.00
_cell.angle_beta   90.00
_cell.angle_gamma   90.00
#
_symmetry.space_group_name_H-M   'P 1'
#
loop_
_entity.id
_entity.type
_entity.pdbx_description
1 polymer ?
#
loop_
_entity_poly.entity_id
_entity_poly.type
_entity_poly.pdbx_seq_one_letter_code
_entity_poly.pdbx_strand_id
1 'polypeptide(L)'
;MKVRRITLFLGIMMIIAVLSACHRKEKEEPVDVTITPSPTLTVTPEVTEPVTPTLTPSPSGSEEDGKESEEEIKEEEDAEAENGEAELTEEEAADCIRKALEDEAYYYELLDDHLNVSDRIYYIYQVSDGGKVSLPNIIVDRASGKVMCYSSDGTISSITEHPLYKKSGASQNANNSKEQTGITKEEALKLLEKIPNKTLKLSKDLTEYTIIYDDWITNIKGVDCFGISVYEKGDLKDTAAGFYYVATDGSKIYRYDVVKDKTKDITP
;
A
#
# COMPACT_ATOMS: atom_id res chain seq x y z
N MET A 1 26.26 12.82 6.70
CA MET A 1 26.15 12.16 5.38
C MET A 1 24.69 12.26 4.91
N LYS A 2 24.34 13.29 4.13
CA LYS A 2 22.95 13.62 3.73
C LYS A 2 22.87 13.82 2.22
N VAL A 3 23.06 12.77 1.40
CA VAL A 3 22.75 12.84 -0.05
C VAL A 3 22.48 11.43 -0.62
N ARG A 4 21.36 10.77 -0.27
CA ARG A 4 20.93 9.54 -0.98
C ARG A 4 19.41 9.32 -1.10
N ARG A 5 18.55 10.22 -0.62
CA ARG A 5 17.09 9.95 -0.53
C ARG A 5 16.22 10.51 -1.68
N ILE A 6 16.77 11.16 -2.70
CA ILE A 6 15.95 11.86 -3.71
C ILE A 6 15.87 11.13 -5.07
N THR A 7 16.60 10.04 -5.28
CA THR A 7 16.67 9.39 -6.60
C THR A 7 15.69 8.23 -6.82
N LEU A 8 14.69 8.01 -5.94
CA LEU A 8 13.74 6.89 -6.08
C LEU A 8 12.36 7.28 -6.66
N PHE A 9 12.03 8.57 -6.73
CA PHE A 9 10.69 9.02 -7.17
C PHE A 9 10.57 9.35 -8.67
N LEU A 10 11.69 9.47 -9.40
CA LEU A 10 11.66 9.77 -10.84
C LEU A 10 11.53 8.55 -11.76
N GLY A 11 11.64 7.32 -11.22
CA GLY A 11 11.56 6.09 -12.02
C GLY A 11 10.13 5.64 -12.37
N ILE A 12 9.13 6.05 -11.60
CA ILE A 12 7.76 5.51 -11.71
C ILE A 12 6.90 6.28 -12.72
N MET A 13 7.18 7.58 -12.97
CA MET A 13 6.38 8.39 -13.91
C MET A 13 6.76 8.21 -15.40
N MET A 14 7.88 7.56 -15.72
CA MET A 14 8.29 7.31 -17.12
C MET A 14 7.65 6.05 -17.75
N ILE A 15 6.99 5.18 -16.96
CA ILE A 15 6.38 3.95 -17.48
C ILE A 15 4.99 4.21 -18.11
N ILE A 16 4.29 5.28 -17.71
CA ILE A 16 2.97 5.61 -18.26
C ILE A 16 3.06 6.20 -19.68
N ALA A 17 4.20 6.77 -20.08
CA ALA A 17 4.33 7.39 -21.40
C ALA A 17 4.63 6.41 -22.56
N VAL A 18 5.08 5.18 -22.29
CA VAL A 18 5.54 4.25 -23.35
C VAL A 18 4.42 3.33 -23.87
N LEU A 19 3.28 3.21 -23.18
CA LEU A 19 2.16 2.38 -23.64
C LEU A 19 1.26 3.06 -24.70
N SER A 20 1.48 4.33 -25.04
CA SER A 20 0.69 5.05 -26.05
C SER A 20 1.22 4.95 -27.49
N ALA A 21 2.32 4.25 -27.75
CA ALA A 21 3.01 4.30 -29.05
C ALA A 21 3.06 2.99 -29.87
N CYS A 22 2.36 1.93 -29.47
CA CYS A 22 2.35 0.65 -30.22
C CYS A 22 0.93 0.14 -30.52
N HIS A 23 0.09 0.97 -31.14
CA HIS A 23 -1.05 0.46 -31.93
C HIS A 23 -0.61 0.28 -33.39
N ARG A 24 0.12 -0.80 -33.66
CA ARG A 24 0.48 -1.21 -35.02
C ARG A 24 -0.63 -2.11 -35.55
N LYS A 25 -1.38 -1.59 -36.53
CA LYS A 25 -2.44 -2.28 -37.26
C LYS A 25 -1.91 -3.58 -37.88
N GLU A 26 -2.51 -4.71 -37.52
CA GLU A 26 -2.42 -5.93 -38.31
C GLU A 26 -3.41 -5.85 -39.48
N LYS A 27 -2.92 -6.22 -40.66
CA LYS A 27 -3.68 -6.38 -41.89
C LYS A 27 -4.36 -7.75 -41.84
N GLU A 28 -5.68 -7.79 -42.00
CA GLU A 28 -6.40 -9.02 -42.30
C GLU A 28 -6.37 -9.28 -43.82
N GLU A 29 -6.03 -10.52 -44.19
CA GLU A 29 -6.21 -11.06 -45.55
C GLU A 29 -7.69 -11.46 -45.78
N PRO A 30 -8.18 -11.42 -47.04
CA PRO A 30 -9.59 -11.58 -47.33
C PRO A 30 -10.00 -13.06 -47.33
N VAL A 31 -10.96 -13.42 -46.48
CA VAL A 31 -11.69 -14.69 -46.59
C VAL A 31 -13.01 -14.43 -47.31
N ASP A 32 -13.12 -14.98 -48.51
CA ASP A 32 -14.30 -15.01 -49.36
C ASP A 32 -15.33 -15.99 -48.81
N VAL A 33 -16.45 -15.50 -48.25
CA VAL A 33 -17.66 -16.29 -48.00
C VAL A 33 -18.92 -15.46 -48.23
N THR A 34 -19.49 -15.67 -49.42
CA THR A 34 -20.92 -15.80 -49.77
C THR A 34 -21.97 -14.99 -48.98
N ILE A 35 -22.52 -14.01 -49.69
CA ILE A 35 -23.63 -13.11 -49.34
C ILE A 35 -24.94 -13.88 -49.11
N THR A 36 -25.62 -13.62 -47.99
CA THR A 36 -27.08 -13.80 -47.84
C THR A 36 -27.67 -12.49 -47.32
N PRO A 37 -28.56 -11.78 -48.05
CA PRO A 37 -29.12 -10.52 -47.59
C PRO A 37 -30.29 -10.77 -46.62
N SER A 38 -30.29 -10.05 -45.49
CA SER A 38 -31.44 -9.93 -44.59
C SER A 38 -31.60 -8.47 -44.16
N PRO A 39 -32.83 -7.95 -44.00
CA PRO A 39 -33.13 -6.55 -44.25
C PRO A 39 -32.71 -5.58 -43.14
N THR A 40 -32.33 -4.40 -43.63
CA THR A 40 -32.09 -3.12 -42.97
C THR A 40 -33.20 -2.72 -42.00
N LEU A 41 -32.82 -2.41 -40.76
CA LEU A 41 -33.57 -1.50 -39.90
C LEU A 41 -32.75 -0.23 -39.66
N THR A 42 -33.24 0.83 -40.27
CA THR A 42 -32.83 2.23 -40.07
C THR A 42 -33.38 2.70 -38.73
N VAL A 43 -32.51 3.11 -37.80
CA VAL A 43 -32.92 3.96 -36.68
C VAL A 43 -31.96 5.15 -36.58
N THR A 44 -32.59 6.30 -36.71
CA THR A 44 -32.14 7.69 -36.62
C THR A 44 -31.31 8.01 -35.37
N PRO A 45 -30.19 8.73 -35.48
CA PRO A 45 -29.57 9.37 -34.33
C PRO A 45 -30.33 10.67 -33.97
N GLU A 46 -30.80 10.75 -32.74
CA GLU A 46 -31.37 11.96 -32.13
C GLU A 46 -30.24 12.97 -31.87
N VAL A 47 -30.35 14.13 -32.51
CA VAL A 47 -29.46 15.28 -32.38
C VAL A 47 -29.74 15.94 -31.03
N THR A 48 -28.80 15.87 -30.10
CA THR A 48 -28.81 16.73 -28.91
C THR A 48 -27.85 17.89 -29.14
N GLU A 49 -28.40 19.10 -29.09
CA GLU A 49 -27.72 20.37 -29.36
C GLU A 49 -26.65 20.70 -28.30
N PRO A 50 -25.55 21.39 -28.69
CA PRO A 50 -24.53 21.86 -27.76
C PRO A 50 -25.00 23.11 -26.99
N VAL A 51 -25.11 22.98 -25.67
CA VAL A 51 -25.26 24.14 -24.79
C VAL A 51 -23.99 24.98 -24.77
N THR A 52 -24.17 26.27 -25.07
CA THR A 52 -23.14 27.31 -25.16
C THR A 52 -22.67 27.74 -23.76
N PRO A 53 -21.37 27.98 -23.52
CA PRO A 53 -20.87 28.51 -22.25
C PRO A 53 -21.19 30.00 -22.10
N THR A 54 -21.77 30.37 -20.96
CA THR A 54 -21.93 31.78 -20.55
C THR A 54 -20.66 32.24 -19.85
N LEU A 55 -19.88 33.10 -20.51
CA LEU A 55 -18.78 33.85 -19.91
C LEU A 55 -19.34 35.11 -19.26
N THR A 56 -19.13 35.25 -17.95
CA THR A 56 -19.36 36.48 -17.21
C THR A 56 -18.07 37.31 -17.21
N PRO A 57 -18.07 38.56 -17.70
CA PRO A 57 -16.97 39.48 -17.51
C PRO A 57 -17.12 40.26 -16.19
N SER A 58 -16.00 40.54 -15.51
CA SER A 58 -15.95 41.59 -14.49
C SER A 58 -14.56 42.26 -14.50
N PRO A 59 -14.48 43.60 -14.30
CA PRO A 59 -13.41 44.51 -14.78
C PRO A 59 -12.18 44.51 -13.85
N SER A 60 -10.94 44.73 -14.34
CA SER A 60 -10.32 45.95 -14.91
C SER A 60 -10.04 47.07 -13.90
N GLY A 61 -8.76 47.44 -13.80
CA GLY A 61 -8.19 48.61 -13.11
C GLY A 61 -7.37 48.22 -11.87
N SER A 62 -6.12 48.64 -11.65
CA SER A 62 -5.34 49.72 -12.25
C SER A 62 -3.85 49.56 -11.85
N GLU A 63 -3.00 50.12 -12.70
CA GLU A 63 -1.61 50.58 -12.53
C GLU A 63 -1.39 51.24 -11.14
N GLU A 64 -0.20 51.41 -10.54
CA GLU A 64 1.13 51.71 -11.08
C GLU A 64 2.14 51.71 -9.90
N ASP A 65 3.39 51.42 -10.23
CA ASP A 65 4.63 52.02 -9.69
C ASP A 65 5.08 51.89 -8.23
N GLY A 66 6.41 51.76 -8.09
CA GLY A 66 7.12 52.36 -6.96
C GLY A 66 7.93 51.46 -6.02
N LYS A 67 9.19 51.24 -6.39
CA LYS A 67 10.38 51.45 -5.54
C LYS A 67 10.66 50.55 -4.31
N GLU A 68 11.66 49.70 -4.49
CA GLU A 68 12.94 49.68 -3.75
C GLU A 68 12.91 50.16 -2.28
N SER A 69 13.06 49.21 -1.35
CA SER A 69 13.83 49.41 -0.12
C SER A 69 14.34 48.06 0.36
N GLU A 70 15.66 47.87 0.31
CA GLU A 70 16.38 46.92 1.14
C GLU A 70 16.15 47.32 2.60
N GLU A 71 15.57 46.43 3.40
CA GLU A 71 15.67 46.55 4.85
C GLU A 71 15.99 45.18 5.44
N GLU A 72 17.18 45.14 6.01
CA GLU A 72 17.80 44.06 6.77
C GLU A 72 16.94 43.76 8.00
N ILE A 73 16.06 42.76 7.88
CA ILE A 73 15.31 42.23 9.03
C ILE A 73 16.19 41.17 9.69
N LYS A 74 16.73 41.56 10.85
CA LYS A 74 17.26 40.64 11.87
C LYS A 74 16.25 39.53 12.12
N GLU A 75 16.70 38.29 12.01
CA GLU A 75 16.07 37.14 12.63
C GLU A 75 16.15 37.33 14.16
N GLU A 76 15.19 38.08 14.70
CA GLU A 76 14.81 37.95 16.09
C GLU A 76 13.99 36.68 16.19
N GLU A 77 14.50 35.71 16.95
CA GLU A 77 13.74 34.59 17.50
C GLU A 77 12.51 35.18 18.20
N ASP A 78 11.39 35.22 17.49
CA ASP A 78 10.10 35.41 18.12
C ASP A 78 9.76 34.09 18.82
N ALA A 79 10.16 34.06 20.09
CA ALA A 79 9.62 33.18 21.09
C ALA A 79 8.14 33.53 21.29
N GLU A 80 7.28 33.05 20.40
CA GLU A 80 5.85 32.95 20.69
C GLU A 80 5.64 31.86 21.74
N ALA A 81 5.69 32.30 22.99
CA ALA A 81 5.01 31.66 24.09
C ALA A 81 3.49 31.81 23.87
N GLU A 82 2.93 31.03 22.94
CA GLU A 82 1.50 30.75 22.96
C GLU A 82 1.22 29.65 23.98
N ASN A 83 0.25 29.95 24.84
CA ASN A 83 -0.30 29.10 25.87
C ASN A 83 -1.16 27.99 25.24
N GLY A 84 -0.55 27.15 24.41
CA GLY A 84 -1.14 25.94 23.83
C GLY A 84 -0.76 24.73 24.67
N GLU A 85 -1.72 23.84 24.95
CA GLU A 85 -1.39 22.52 25.49
C GLU A 85 -0.33 21.89 24.59
N ALA A 86 0.85 21.60 25.14
CA ALA A 86 1.98 21.11 24.35
C ALA A 86 1.58 19.80 23.65
N GLU A 87 1.30 19.88 22.36
CA GLU A 87 1.06 18.72 21.53
C GLU A 87 2.36 17.93 21.37
N LEU A 88 2.24 16.61 21.45
CA LEU A 88 3.36 15.71 21.22
C LEU A 88 3.81 15.79 19.78
N THR A 89 5.10 15.70 19.58
CA THR A 89 5.73 15.45 18.29
C THR A 89 5.60 13.97 17.88
N GLU A 90 5.83 13.68 16.59
CA GLU A 90 5.89 12.30 16.08
C GLU A 90 6.92 11.45 16.82
N GLU A 91 8.09 12.02 17.15
CA GLU A 91 9.15 11.31 17.86
C GLU A 91 8.72 10.94 19.28
N GLU A 92 8.08 11.87 19.99
CA GLU A 92 7.54 11.63 21.33
C GLU A 92 6.38 10.63 21.33
N ALA A 93 5.54 10.65 20.29
CA ALA A 93 4.48 9.67 20.11
C ALA A 93 5.05 8.26 19.91
N ALA A 94 6.08 8.11 19.07
CA ALA A 94 6.79 6.84 18.89
C ALA A 94 7.48 6.38 20.20
N ASP A 95 8.02 7.31 21.00
CA ASP A 95 8.55 7.03 22.34
C ASP A 95 7.47 6.48 23.29
N CYS A 96 6.25 7.03 23.24
CA CYS A 96 5.13 6.50 24.03
C CYS A 96 4.82 5.05 23.67
N ILE A 97 4.83 4.69 22.38
CA ILE A 97 4.57 3.32 21.94
C ILE A 97 5.69 2.38 22.40
N ARG A 98 6.96 2.77 22.23
CA ARG A 98 8.12 1.99 22.70
C ARG A 98 8.04 1.68 24.18
N LYS A 99 7.67 2.66 24.99
CA LYS A 99 7.44 2.49 26.44
C LYS A 99 6.26 1.58 26.73
N ALA A 100 5.17 1.70 25.96
CA ALA A 100 3.96 0.91 26.17
C ALA A 100 4.14 -0.58 25.82
N LEU A 101 4.95 -0.90 24.81
CA LEU A 101 5.19 -2.28 24.38
C LEU A 101 6.39 -2.96 25.09
N GLU A 102 7.19 -2.19 25.83
CA GLU A 102 8.39 -2.67 26.55
C GLU A 102 9.40 -3.40 25.62
N ASP A 103 9.51 -2.98 24.35
CA ASP A 103 10.46 -3.55 23.39
C ASP A 103 10.96 -2.53 22.36
N GLU A 104 12.29 -2.46 22.23
CA GLU A 104 12.98 -1.56 21.31
C GLU A 104 13.22 -2.19 19.93
N ALA A 105 13.04 -3.50 19.78
CA ALA A 105 13.33 -4.22 18.54
C ALA A 105 12.21 -4.10 17.49
N TYR A 106 11.05 -3.57 17.86
CA TYR A 106 9.94 -3.36 16.94
C TYR A 106 10.20 -2.18 16.00
N TYR A 107 9.67 -2.32 14.79
CA TYR A 107 9.65 -1.26 13.79
C TYR A 107 8.30 -0.52 13.85
N TYR A 108 8.34 0.81 13.87
CA TYR A 108 7.18 1.68 13.95
C TYR A 108 7.12 2.55 12.70
N GLU A 109 6.01 2.49 11.97
CA GLU A 109 5.76 3.31 10.79
C GLU A 109 4.54 4.20 11.03
N LEU A 110 4.71 5.51 10.89
CA LEU A 110 3.61 6.46 10.92
C LEU A 110 2.78 6.31 9.64
N LEU A 111 1.49 6.03 9.80
CA LEU A 111 0.53 5.94 8.69
C LEU A 111 -0.19 7.27 8.44
N ASP A 112 -0.57 7.96 9.52
CA ASP A 112 -1.33 9.22 9.51
C ASP A 112 -1.10 9.97 10.83
N ASP A 113 -1.01 11.30 10.79
CA ASP A 113 -0.79 12.21 11.93
C ASP A 113 -2.01 13.09 12.27
N HIS A 114 -3.14 12.90 11.58
CA HIS A 114 -4.35 13.72 11.72
C HIS A 114 -5.64 12.90 11.92
N LEU A 115 -5.55 11.67 12.45
CA LEU A 115 -6.74 10.89 12.73
C LEU A 115 -7.61 11.62 13.78
N ASN A 116 -8.85 11.96 13.40
CA ASN A 116 -9.80 12.58 14.31
C ASN A 116 -10.85 11.55 14.77
N VAL A 117 -10.87 11.26 16.07
CA VAL A 117 -11.90 10.42 16.69
C VAL A 117 -12.42 11.12 17.94
N SER A 118 -13.72 11.42 17.98
CA SER A 118 -14.39 12.06 19.12
C SER A 118 -13.72 13.38 19.55
N ASP A 119 -13.44 14.26 18.59
CA ASP A 119 -12.82 15.58 18.78
C ASP A 119 -11.40 15.54 19.37
N ARG A 120 -10.70 14.42 19.18
CA ARG A 120 -9.29 14.24 19.54
C ARG A 120 -8.49 13.87 18.32
N ILE A 121 -7.28 14.42 18.24
CA ILE A 121 -6.33 14.17 17.16
C ILE A 121 -5.34 13.11 17.62
N TYR A 122 -5.07 12.14 16.75
CA TYR A 122 -4.19 11.01 17.00
C TYR A 122 -3.18 10.84 15.88
N TYR A 123 -1.99 10.38 16.27
CA TYR A 123 -1.08 9.68 15.36
C TYR A 123 -1.54 8.23 15.20
N ILE A 124 -1.46 7.66 14.01
CA ILE A 124 -1.65 6.24 13.72
C ILE A 124 -0.31 5.62 13.33
N TYR A 125 0.06 4.56 14.02
CA TYR A 125 1.25 3.77 13.72
C TYR A 125 0.87 2.34 13.35
N GLN A 126 1.60 1.80 12.38
CA GLN A 126 1.76 0.38 12.18
C GLN A 126 2.99 -0.10 12.94
N VAL A 127 2.87 -1.25 13.61
CA VAL A 127 4.00 -1.86 14.34
C VAL A 127 4.33 -3.22 13.74
N SER A 128 5.61 -3.46 13.50
CA SER A 128 6.11 -4.72 12.96
C SER A 128 7.16 -5.35 13.87
N ASP A 129 7.10 -6.67 14.02
CA ASP A 129 8.11 -7.50 14.70
C ASP A 129 8.79 -8.40 13.67
N GLY A 130 10.10 -8.24 13.47
CA GLY A 130 10.86 -9.02 12.48
C GLY A 130 10.33 -8.89 11.05
N GLY A 131 9.75 -7.75 10.69
CA GLY A 131 9.12 -7.51 9.37
C GLY A 131 7.69 -8.05 9.24
N LYS A 132 7.11 -8.62 10.31
CA LYS A 132 5.70 -9.00 10.34
C LYS A 132 4.89 -7.88 10.98
N VAL A 133 4.01 -7.28 10.18
CA VAL A 133 3.01 -6.32 10.67
C VAL A 133 2.10 -6.98 11.71
N SER A 134 1.94 -6.31 12.84
CA SER A 134 1.02 -6.68 13.91
C SER A 134 -0.20 -5.75 13.87
N LEU A 135 -1.38 -6.36 13.90
CA LEU A 135 -2.66 -5.65 14.00
C LEU A 135 -3.26 -5.87 15.38
N PRO A 136 -4.11 -4.95 15.88
CA PRO A 136 -4.58 -3.71 15.26
C PRO A 136 -3.48 -2.63 15.14
N ASN A 137 -3.74 -1.55 14.39
CA ASN A 137 -2.84 -0.39 14.39
C ASN A 137 -2.82 0.24 15.80
N ILE A 138 -1.79 1.01 16.11
CA ILE A 138 -1.67 1.72 17.37
C ILE A 138 -1.94 3.19 17.14
N ILE A 139 -2.73 3.81 18.01
CA ILE A 139 -2.95 5.26 18.00
C ILE A 139 -2.39 5.91 19.25
N VAL A 140 -1.89 7.13 19.11
CA VAL A 140 -1.36 7.94 20.20
C VAL A 140 -2.10 9.27 20.23
N ASP A 141 -2.76 9.56 21.35
CA ASP A 141 -3.44 10.85 21.57
C ASP A 141 -2.39 11.96 21.56
N ARG A 142 -2.55 12.93 20.67
CA ARG A 142 -1.56 13.98 20.43
C ARG A 142 -1.41 14.95 21.60
N ALA A 143 -2.43 15.10 22.44
CA ALA A 143 -2.37 15.97 23.63
C ALA A 143 -1.86 15.23 24.88
N SER A 144 -2.22 13.95 25.05
CA SER A 144 -1.95 13.22 26.30
C SER A 144 -0.90 12.12 26.20
N GLY A 145 -0.51 11.70 24.99
CA GLY A 145 0.40 10.59 24.77
C GLY A 145 -0.18 9.22 25.09
N LYS A 146 -1.50 9.16 25.30
CA LYS A 146 -2.18 7.91 25.61
C LYS A 146 -2.15 6.97 24.41
N VAL A 147 -1.57 5.80 24.61
CA VAL A 147 -1.44 4.75 23.59
C VAL A 147 -2.63 3.80 23.65
N MET A 148 -3.26 3.54 22.51
CA MET A 148 -4.43 2.67 22.37
C MET A 148 -4.34 1.87 21.06
N CYS A 149 -5.18 0.84 20.94
CA CYS A 149 -5.35 0.10 19.69
C CYS A 149 -6.43 0.76 18.82
N TYR A 150 -6.26 0.68 17.50
CA TYR A 150 -7.22 1.14 16.50
C TYR A 150 -7.45 0.04 15.45
N SER A 151 -8.62 -0.57 15.53
CA SER A 151 -9.04 -1.67 14.65
C SER A 151 -9.47 -1.15 13.28
N SER A 152 -9.45 -2.04 12.29
CA SER A 152 -9.87 -1.70 10.91
C SER A 152 -11.35 -1.34 10.78
N ASP A 153 -12.19 -1.71 11.76
CA ASP A 153 -13.59 -1.30 11.85
C ASP A 153 -13.79 0.09 12.50
N GLY A 154 -12.69 0.78 12.84
CA GLY A 154 -12.69 2.08 13.48
C GLY A 154 -12.88 2.04 15.00
N THR A 155 -12.90 0.86 15.62
CA THR A 155 -13.01 0.74 17.08
C THR A 155 -11.68 1.03 17.77
N ILE A 156 -11.75 1.72 18.91
CA ILE A 156 -10.60 1.99 19.78
C ILE A 156 -10.67 1.05 20.98
N SER A 157 -9.56 0.37 21.27
CA SER A 157 -9.45 -0.51 22.44
C SER A 157 -8.14 -0.32 23.21
N SER A 158 -7.98 -1.05 24.31
CA SER A 158 -6.81 -0.90 25.18
C SER A 158 -5.53 -1.38 24.48
N ILE A 159 -4.39 -0.71 24.73
CA ILE A 159 -3.07 -1.17 24.24
C ILE A 159 -2.74 -2.59 24.70
N THR A 160 -3.33 -3.04 25.81
CA THR A 160 -3.19 -4.41 26.33
C THR A 160 -3.75 -5.50 25.43
N GLU A 161 -4.59 -5.14 24.46
CA GLU A 161 -5.15 -6.05 23.48
C GLU A 161 -4.25 -6.21 22.26
N HIS A 162 -3.21 -5.37 22.13
CA HIS A 162 -2.25 -5.48 21.06
C HIS A 162 -1.42 -6.76 21.20
N PRO A 163 -1.22 -7.57 20.15
CA PRO A 163 -0.49 -8.84 20.25
C PRO A 163 0.97 -8.70 20.71
N LEU A 164 1.56 -7.52 20.49
CA LEU A 164 2.93 -7.21 20.93
C LEU A 164 3.01 -6.63 22.34
N TYR A 165 1.88 -6.43 23.02
CA TYR A 165 1.90 -5.91 24.39
C TYR A 165 2.38 -6.99 25.36
N LYS A 166 3.56 -6.78 25.94
CA LYS A 166 4.10 -7.65 26.98
C LYS A 166 3.68 -7.09 28.33
N LYS A 167 2.75 -7.77 29.00
CA LYS A 167 2.43 -7.44 30.38
C LYS A 167 3.62 -7.82 31.25
N SER A 168 4.34 -6.83 31.79
CA SER A 168 5.40 -7.05 32.77
C SER A 168 4.87 -7.92 33.92
N GLY A 169 5.33 -9.18 33.98
CA GLY A 169 4.93 -10.18 34.98
C GLY A 169 4.00 -11.32 34.52
N ALA A 170 3.55 -11.39 33.26
CA ALA A 170 2.79 -12.53 32.77
C ALA A 170 3.69 -13.52 32.02
N SER A 171 4.29 -14.43 32.80
CA SER A 171 4.67 -15.76 32.29
C SER A 171 3.44 -16.42 31.65
N GLN A 172 3.70 -17.18 30.58
CA GLN A 172 2.74 -17.83 29.69
C GLN A 172 1.39 -18.25 30.32
N ASN A 173 0.31 -17.83 29.66
CA ASN A 173 -0.90 -18.62 29.35
C ASN A 173 -1.74 -17.76 28.38
N ALA A 174 -1.72 -18.05 27.08
CA ALA A 174 -2.52 -19.08 26.42
C ALA A 174 -4.04 -18.94 26.67
N ASN A 175 -4.72 -18.57 25.58
CA ASN A 175 -6.13 -18.80 25.22
C ASN A 175 -7.18 -17.81 25.73
N ASN A 176 -7.62 -16.90 24.85
CA ASN A 176 -8.80 -17.17 24.01
C ASN A 176 -9.07 -16.04 23.02
N SER A 177 -8.76 -16.27 21.74
CA SER A 177 -9.45 -15.69 20.57
C SER A 177 -9.08 -16.52 19.33
N LYS A 178 -9.87 -17.59 19.08
CA LYS A 178 -9.88 -18.49 17.90
C LYS A 178 -8.53 -19.09 17.45
N GLU A 179 -8.49 -20.42 17.38
CA GLU A 179 -7.45 -21.15 16.66
C GLU A 179 -7.22 -20.52 15.27
N GLN A 180 -6.10 -19.81 15.11
CA GLN A 180 -5.57 -19.52 13.79
C GLN A 180 -4.82 -20.79 13.38
N THR A 181 -5.58 -21.78 12.91
CA THR A 181 -5.07 -23.03 12.30
C THR A 181 -4.43 -22.75 10.93
N GLY A 182 -3.69 -21.65 10.84
CA GLY A 182 -3.05 -21.19 9.61
C GLY A 182 -1.55 -21.42 9.66
N ILE A 183 -0.97 -21.67 8.49
CA ILE A 183 0.46 -21.81 8.29
C ILE A 183 1.16 -20.43 8.30
N THR A 184 2.47 -20.39 8.51
CA THR A 184 3.29 -19.17 8.40
C THR A 184 3.68 -18.86 6.94
N LYS A 185 4.25 -17.66 6.69
CA LYS A 185 4.83 -17.29 5.37
C LYS A 185 5.96 -18.23 4.95
N GLU A 186 6.79 -18.67 5.90
CA GLU A 186 7.89 -19.61 5.66
C GLU A 186 7.36 -21.01 5.38
N GLU A 187 6.30 -21.44 6.07
CA GLU A 187 5.62 -22.70 5.76
C GLU A 187 4.94 -22.64 4.39
N ALA A 188 4.35 -21.51 4.02
CA ALA A 188 3.80 -21.26 2.70
C ALA A 188 4.88 -21.35 1.61
N LEU A 189 6.06 -20.76 1.83
CA LEU A 189 7.20 -20.90 0.92
C LEU A 189 7.63 -22.37 0.81
N LYS A 190 7.73 -23.10 1.92
CA LYS A 190 8.04 -24.54 1.91
C LYS A 190 7.01 -25.37 1.13
N LEU A 191 5.74 -24.96 1.11
CA LEU A 191 4.73 -25.59 0.25
C LEU A 191 5.00 -25.28 -1.23
N LEU A 192 5.39 -24.05 -1.55
CA LEU A 192 5.74 -23.64 -2.90
C LEU A 192 7.00 -24.35 -3.43
N GLU A 193 8.02 -24.55 -2.58
CA GLU A 193 9.26 -25.28 -2.90
C GLU A 193 9.01 -26.74 -3.28
N LYS A 194 7.91 -27.34 -2.82
CA LYS A 194 7.52 -28.72 -3.20
C LYS A 194 6.91 -28.79 -4.60
N ILE A 195 6.53 -27.66 -5.19
CA ILE A 195 5.96 -27.62 -6.54
C ILE A 195 7.11 -27.59 -7.57
N PRO A 196 7.09 -28.46 -8.59
CA PRO A 196 8.12 -28.44 -9.63
C PRO A 196 8.20 -27.09 -10.36
N ASN A 197 9.42 -26.61 -10.64
CA ASN A 197 9.66 -25.33 -11.32
C ASN A 197 8.89 -25.17 -12.64
N LYS A 198 8.70 -26.27 -13.37
CA LYS A 198 7.89 -26.30 -14.60
C LYS A 198 6.43 -25.88 -14.37
N THR A 199 5.84 -26.28 -13.25
CA THR A 199 4.48 -25.86 -12.84
C THR A 199 4.47 -24.41 -12.39
N LEU A 200 5.51 -23.99 -11.67
CA LEU A 200 5.72 -22.60 -11.28
C LEU A 200 5.98 -21.67 -12.49
N LYS A 201 6.42 -22.22 -13.64
CA LYS A 201 6.95 -21.48 -14.81
C LYS A 201 8.24 -20.72 -14.47
N LEU A 202 9.07 -21.28 -13.59
CA LEU A 202 10.40 -20.78 -13.29
C LEU A 202 11.45 -21.51 -14.12
N SER A 203 12.52 -20.81 -14.48
CA SER A 203 13.65 -21.33 -15.26
C SER A 203 14.68 -22.07 -14.40
N LYS A 204 14.76 -21.74 -13.10
CA LYS A 204 15.69 -22.26 -12.11
C LYS A 204 14.94 -22.79 -10.88
N ASP A 205 15.68 -23.34 -9.92
CA ASP A 205 15.10 -23.70 -8.61
C ASP A 205 14.69 -22.47 -7.82
N LEU A 206 13.59 -22.58 -7.07
CA LEU A 206 13.01 -21.47 -6.31
C LEU A 206 14.02 -20.83 -5.33
N THR A 207 14.96 -21.63 -4.80
CA THR A 207 16.04 -21.19 -3.90
C THR A 207 17.07 -20.27 -4.54
N GLU A 208 17.13 -20.20 -5.88
CA GLU A 208 18.03 -19.31 -6.62
C GLU A 208 17.45 -17.90 -6.83
N TYR A 209 16.18 -17.69 -6.49
CA TYR A 209 15.49 -16.42 -6.65
C TYR A 209 15.49 -15.59 -5.36
N THR A 210 15.32 -14.28 -5.53
CA THR A 210 14.96 -13.37 -4.43
C THR A 210 13.45 -13.52 -4.17
N ILE A 211 13.08 -13.83 -2.93
CA ILE A 211 11.69 -13.97 -2.50
C ILE A 211 11.28 -12.72 -1.71
N ILE A 212 10.16 -12.12 -2.07
CA ILE A 212 9.54 -11.00 -1.36
C ILE A 212 8.11 -11.42 -1.01
N TYR A 213 7.71 -11.19 0.23
CA TYR A 213 6.34 -11.43 0.68
C TYR A 213 5.56 -10.13 0.67
N ASP A 214 4.27 -10.22 0.36
CA ASP A 214 3.36 -9.10 0.61
C ASP A 214 3.14 -8.96 2.12
N ASP A 215 2.96 -7.73 2.59
CA ASP A 215 2.73 -7.45 4.01
C ASP A 215 1.26 -7.57 4.42
N TRP A 216 0.37 -7.83 3.46
CA TRP A 216 -1.05 -8.06 3.66
C TRP A 216 -1.50 -9.44 3.18
N ILE A 217 -2.65 -9.87 3.70
CA ILE A 217 -3.35 -11.07 3.22
C ILE A 217 -4.20 -10.69 2.00
N THR A 218 -4.06 -11.44 0.92
CA THR A 218 -4.84 -11.22 -0.31
C THR A 218 -5.94 -12.29 -0.42
N ASN A 219 -7.18 -11.87 -0.64
CA ASN A 219 -8.28 -12.81 -0.88
C ASN A 219 -8.33 -13.22 -2.36
N ILE A 220 -8.04 -14.49 -2.64
CA ILE A 220 -8.11 -15.07 -3.99
C ILE A 220 -9.28 -16.03 -4.06
N LYS A 221 -10.35 -15.64 -4.78
CA LYS A 221 -11.55 -16.46 -4.99
C LYS A 221 -12.19 -16.92 -3.67
N GLY A 222 -12.26 -16.03 -2.68
CA GLY A 222 -12.82 -16.33 -1.36
C GLY A 222 -11.86 -17.05 -0.42
N VAL A 223 -10.58 -17.20 -0.78
CA VAL A 223 -9.56 -17.85 0.05
C VAL A 223 -8.49 -16.82 0.42
N ASP A 224 -8.25 -16.65 1.70
CA ASP A 224 -7.20 -15.78 2.23
C ASP A 224 -5.83 -16.38 1.98
N CYS A 225 -4.92 -15.61 1.38
CA CYS A 225 -3.61 -16.08 0.94
C CYS A 225 -2.47 -15.12 1.32
N PHE A 226 -1.28 -15.68 1.55
CA PHE A 226 -0.01 -14.95 1.51
C PHE A 226 0.40 -14.70 0.05
N GLY A 227 0.74 -13.46 -0.29
CA GLY A 227 1.37 -13.11 -1.56
C GLY A 227 2.88 -13.34 -1.52
N ILE A 228 3.41 -14.02 -2.54
CA ILE A 228 4.83 -14.34 -2.69
C ILE A 228 5.26 -13.92 -4.10
N SER A 229 6.13 -12.92 -4.15
CA SER A 229 6.75 -12.40 -5.37
C SER A 229 8.17 -12.94 -5.50
N VAL A 230 8.49 -13.47 -6.68
CA VAL A 230 9.75 -14.16 -6.98
C VAL A 230 10.49 -13.39 -8.05
N TYR A 231 11.74 -13.04 -7.79
CA TYR A 231 12.57 -12.22 -8.67
C TYR A 231 13.90 -12.89 -9.00
N GLU A 232 14.28 -12.87 -10.27
CA GLU A 232 15.61 -13.29 -10.73
C GLU A 232 16.60 -12.15 -10.53
N LYS A 233 17.71 -12.41 -9.83
CA LYS A 233 18.78 -11.43 -9.67
C LYS A 233 19.40 -11.09 -11.01
N GLY A 234 19.43 -9.80 -11.35
CA GLY A 234 20.11 -9.28 -12.53
C GLY A 234 21.24 -8.34 -12.17
N ASP A 235 22.15 -8.09 -13.10
CA ASP A 235 23.35 -7.25 -12.87
C ASP A 235 23.01 -5.80 -12.52
N LEU A 236 21.87 -5.29 -13.02
CA LEU A 236 21.42 -3.91 -12.82
C LEU A 236 20.09 -3.82 -12.06
N LYS A 237 19.21 -4.80 -12.25
CA LYS A 237 17.91 -4.86 -11.59
C LYS A 237 17.40 -6.29 -11.54
N ASP A 238 16.69 -6.59 -10.48
CA ASP A 238 15.96 -7.85 -10.34
C ASP A 238 14.77 -7.87 -11.32
N THR A 239 14.54 -9.03 -11.93
CA THR A 239 13.47 -9.22 -12.92
C THR A 239 12.39 -10.10 -12.33
N ALA A 240 11.13 -9.66 -12.38
CA ALA A 240 10.01 -10.46 -11.90
C ALA A 240 9.91 -11.78 -12.65
N ALA A 241 10.00 -12.89 -11.92
CA ALA A 241 9.97 -14.25 -12.46
C ALA A 241 8.62 -14.93 -12.21
N GLY A 242 7.94 -14.63 -11.10
CA GLY A 242 6.62 -15.17 -10.82
C GLY A 242 5.94 -14.55 -9.60
N PHE A 243 4.62 -14.71 -9.55
CA PHE A 243 3.77 -14.23 -8.46
C PHE A 243 2.84 -15.37 -8.03
N TYR A 244 2.83 -15.66 -6.74
CA TYR A 244 2.13 -16.80 -6.17
C TYR A 244 1.32 -16.38 -4.95
N TYR A 245 0.21 -17.09 -4.72
CA TYR A 245 -0.64 -16.89 -3.57
C TYR A 245 -0.87 -18.23 -2.89
N VAL A 246 -0.45 -18.36 -1.64
CA VAL A 246 -0.61 -19.61 -0.86
C VAL A 246 -1.64 -19.36 0.21
N ALA A 247 -2.68 -20.20 0.28
CA ALA A 247 -3.74 -20.08 1.27
C ALA A 247 -3.17 -20.09 2.69
N THR A 248 -3.72 -19.26 3.57
CA THR A 248 -3.26 -19.15 4.96
C THR A 248 -3.48 -20.43 5.75
N ASP A 249 -4.37 -21.33 5.32
CA ASP A 249 -4.57 -22.67 5.88
C ASP A 249 -3.72 -23.76 5.17
N GLY A 250 -2.93 -23.38 4.16
CA GLY A 250 -2.13 -24.28 3.34
C GLY A 250 -2.92 -25.14 2.35
N SER A 251 -4.25 -24.94 2.24
CA SER A 251 -5.12 -25.80 1.44
C SER A 251 -4.97 -25.62 -0.07
N LYS A 252 -4.54 -24.43 -0.51
CA LYS A 252 -4.46 -24.07 -1.92
C LYS A 252 -3.24 -23.23 -2.26
N ILE A 253 -2.77 -23.38 -3.49
CA ILE A 253 -1.69 -22.58 -4.05
C ILE A 253 -2.11 -22.10 -5.42
N TYR A 254 -2.02 -20.79 -5.65
CA TYR A 254 -2.33 -20.16 -6.92
C TYR A 254 -1.07 -19.54 -7.52
N ARG A 255 -0.95 -19.63 -8.84
CA ARG A 255 -0.01 -18.82 -9.62
C ARG A 255 -0.78 -17.74 -10.36
N TYR A 256 -0.29 -16.52 -10.30
CA TYR A 256 -0.82 -15.42 -11.10
C TYR A 256 -0.14 -15.36 -12.47
N ASP A 257 -0.96 -15.31 -13.52
CA ASP A 257 -0.52 -15.17 -14.91
C ASP A 257 -0.71 -13.71 -15.32
N VAL A 258 0.39 -12.93 -15.25
CA VAL A 258 0.39 -11.48 -15.49
C VAL A 258 -0.12 -11.13 -16.89
N VAL A 259 0.14 -11.97 -17.89
CA VAL A 259 -0.29 -11.73 -19.28
C VAL A 259 -1.80 -11.89 -19.44
N LYS A 260 -2.39 -12.83 -18.70
CA LYS A 260 -3.82 -13.12 -18.78
C LYS A 260 -4.64 -12.43 -17.70
N ASP A 261 -3.98 -11.77 -16.75
CA ASP A 261 -4.57 -11.18 -15.55
C ASP A 261 -5.49 -12.17 -14.80
N LYS A 262 -4.96 -13.37 -14.55
CA LYS A 262 -5.73 -14.47 -13.94
C LYS A 262 -4.90 -15.30 -12.99
N THR A 263 -5.53 -15.72 -11.89
CA THR A 263 -4.98 -16.73 -10.97
C THR A 263 -5.38 -18.15 -11.39
N LYS A 264 -4.40 -19.04 -11.47
CA LYS A 264 -4.56 -20.47 -11.73
C LYS A 264 -4.22 -21.26 -10.48
N ASP A 265 -5.11 -22.15 -10.07
CA ASP A 265 -4.85 -23.13 -9.01
C ASP A 265 -3.79 -24.13 -9.50
N ILE A 266 -2.72 -24.27 -8.71
CA ILE A 266 -1.57 -25.14 -8.97
C ILE A 266 -1.27 -26.05 -7.77
N THR A 267 -2.25 -26.23 -6.88
CA THR A 267 -2.14 -27.15 -5.74
C THR A 267 -1.77 -28.55 -6.25
N PRO A 268 -0.77 -29.23 -5.65
CA PRO A 268 -0.34 -30.57 -6.06
C PRO A 268 -1.41 -31.66 -6.03
#